data_AF-A0A392V7M1-F1
#
_entry.id   AF-A0A392V7M1-F1
#
_cell.length_a   1.000
_cell.length_b   1.000
_cell.length_c   1.000
_cell.angle_alpha   90.00
_cell.angle_beta   90.00
_cell.angle_gamma   90.00
#
_symmetry.space_group_name_H-M   'P 1'
#
loop_
_entity.id
_entity.type
_entity.pdbx_description
1 polymer ?
#
loop_
_entity_poly.entity_id
_entity_poly.type
_entity_poly.pdbx_seq_one_letter_code
_entity_poly.pdbx_strand_id
1 'polypeptide(L)' 'LLEALDQITEPKRPSDKPLRLPLQDVYKIGGIGTVPVGRVETGTMKPGMVVTFAPTGLQTEVKSVEMHHESLT' A
#
# COMPACT_ATOMS: atom_id res chain seq x y z
N LEU A 1 -15.58 -23.49 12.00
CA LEU A 1 -15.40 -22.13 11.42
C LEU A 1 -13.93 -21.82 11.23
N LEU A 2 -13.09 -21.93 12.26
CA LEU A 2 -11.64 -21.70 12.12
C LEU A 2 -11.00 -22.63 11.08
N GLU A 3 -11.28 -23.94 11.14
CA GLU A 3 -10.82 -24.92 10.14
C GLU A 3 -11.26 -24.58 8.71
N ALA A 4 -12.40 -23.90 8.54
CA ALA A 4 -12.88 -23.47 7.22
C ALA A 4 -12.08 -22.27 6.69
N LEU A 5 -11.56 -21.41 7.57
CA LEU A 5 -10.66 -20.32 7.17
C LEU A 5 -9.29 -20.88 6.77
N ASP A 6 -8.78 -21.87 7.50
CA ASP A 6 -7.50 -22.53 7.18
C ASP A 6 -7.54 -23.32 5.86
N GLN A 7 -8.73 -23.68 5.39
CA GLN A 7 -8.95 -24.34 4.09
C GLN A 7 -8.96 -23.36 2.90
N ILE A 8 -8.95 -22.05 3.13
CA ILE A 8 -8.92 -21.07 2.04
C ILE A 8 -7.54 -21.11 1.37
N THR A 9 -7.54 -21.32 0.05
CA THR A 9 -6.30 -21.26 -0.73
C THR A 9 -5.81 -19.82 -0.84
N GLU A 10 -4.56 -19.57 -0.47
CA GLU A 10 -3.99 -18.23 -0.59
C GLU A 10 -3.95 -17.79 -2.07
N PRO A 11 -4.43 -16.59 -2.41
CA PRO A 11 -4.37 -16.10 -3.77
C PRO A 11 -2.92 -15.80 -4.19
N LYS A 12 -2.59 -16.06 -5.46
CA LYS A 12 -1.30 -15.67 -6.03
C LYS A 12 -1.17 -14.14 -6.06
N ARG A 13 -0.14 -13.62 -5.39
CA ARG A 13 0.16 -12.18 -5.36
C ARG A 13 0.99 -11.78 -6.61
N PRO A 14 0.53 -10.79 -7.40
CA PRO A 14 1.24 -10.35 -8.62
C PRO A 14 2.32 -9.29 -8.30
N SER A 15 3.35 -9.68 -7.55
CA SER A 15 4.45 -8.80 -7.11
C SER A 15 5.41 -8.40 -8.23
N ASP A 16 5.42 -9.15 -9.33
CA ASP A 16 6.21 -8.94 -10.55
C ASP A 16 5.62 -7.86 -11.48
N LYS A 17 4.36 -7.46 -11.25
CA LYS A 17 3.69 -6.41 -12.04
C LYS A 17 4.02 -5.01 -11.52
N PRO A 18 3.80 -3.95 -12.32
CA PRO A 18 3.97 -2.57 -11.84
C PRO A 18 3.09 -2.27 -10.62
N LEU A 19 3.57 -1.39 -9.73
CA LEU A 19 2.85 -0.98 -8.52
C LEU A 19 1.49 -0.35 -8.87
N ARG A 20 0.40 -0.88 -8.28
CA ARG A 20 -0.94 -0.26 -8.27
C ARG A 20 -1.53 -0.37 -6.87
N LEU A 21 -1.89 0.78 -6.31
CA LEU A 21 -2.46 0.92 -4.98
C LEU A 21 -3.66 1.88 -5.08
N PRO A 22 -4.89 1.36 -5.21
CA PRO A 22 -6.10 2.19 -5.14
C PRO A 22 -6.26 2.78 -3.74
N LEU A 23 -6.46 4.10 -3.67
CA LEU A 23 -6.67 4.78 -2.40
C LEU A 23 -8.06 4.49 -1.87
N GLN A 24 -8.13 4.06 -0.61
CA GLN A 24 -9.35 3.89 0.15
C GLN A 24 -9.68 5.18 0.90
N ASP A 25 -8.67 5.74 1.59
CA ASP A 25 -8.80 6.95 2.39
C ASP A 25 -7.52 7.79 2.33
N VAL A 26 -7.63 9.06 2.70
CA VAL A 26 -6.50 9.97 2.84
C VAL A 26 -6.64 10.75 4.15
N TYR A 27 -5.64 10.60 5.02
CA TYR A 27 -5.59 11.28 6.31
C TYR A 27 -4.59 12.44 6.27
N LYS A 28 -4.82 13.45 7.10
CA LYS A 28 -3.85 14.52 7.37
C LYS A 28 -3.48 14.48 8.84
N ILE A 29 -2.29 13.97 9.13
CA ILE A 29 -1.81 13.75 10.50
C ILE A 29 -0.81 14.86 10.84
N GLY A 30 -1.06 15.58 11.92
CA GLY A 30 -0.16 16.63 12.40
C GLY A 30 1.24 16.07 12.66
N GLY A 31 2.28 16.72 12.14
CA GLY A 31 3.67 16.30 12.29
C GLY A 31 4.16 15.22 11.32
N ILE A 32 3.26 14.48 10.65
CA ILE A 32 3.61 13.46 9.64
C ILE A 32 3.33 13.97 8.23
N GLY A 33 2.17 14.62 8.04
CA GLY A 33 1.72 15.11 6.75
C GLY A 33 0.52 14.34 6.19
N THR A 34 0.48 14.19 4.87
CA THR A 34 -0.61 13.50 4.16
C THR A 34 -0.31 12.01 4.10
N VAL A 35 -1.23 11.19 4.60
CA VAL A 35 -1.08 9.73 4.70
C VAL A 35 -2.20 9.06 3.88
N PRO A 36 -1.93 8.66 2.62
CA PRO A 36 -2.86 7.87 1.83
C PRO A 36 -2.87 6.41 2.29
N VAL A 37 -4.05 5.79 2.33
CA VAL A 37 -4.24 4.40 2.76
C VAL A 37 -4.94 3.62 1.65
N GLY A 38 -4.52 2.38 1.43
CA GLY A 38 -5.15 1.49 0.46
C GLY A 38 -4.46 0.14 0.37
N ARG A 39 -5.01 -0.73 -0.46
CA ARG A 39 -4.46 -2.08 -0.69
C ARG A 39 -3.55 -2.07 -1.91
N VAL A 40 -2.37 -2.66 -1.77
CA VAL A 40 -1.50 -2.95 -2.93
C VAL A 40 -2.13 -4.10 -3.71
N GLU A 41 -2.65 -3.80 -4.90
CA GLU A 41 -3.26 -4.80 -5.78
C GLU A 41 -2.20 -5.48 -6.66
N THR A 42 -1.17 -4.74 -7.08
CA THR A 42 -0.04 -5.28 -7.86
C THR A 42 1.27 -4.61 -7.47
N GLY A 43 2.38 -5.32 -7.70
CA GLY A 43 3.74 -4.82 -7.44
C GLY A 43 4.11 -4.79 -5.96
N THR A 44 5.11 -3.99 -5.63
CA THR A 44 5.62 -3.80 -4.26
C THR A 44 5.85 -2.31 -3.99
N MET A 45 5.73 -1.91 -2.73
CA MET A 45 5.97 -0.54 -2.27
C MET A 45 7.00 -0.56 -1.15
N LYS A 46 7.96 0.36 -1.22
CA LYS A 46 9.04 0.52 -0.25
C LYS A 46 9.28 2.00 0.04
N PRO A 47 9.81 2.35 1.22
CA PRO A 47 10.33 3.68 1.49
C PRO A 47 11.37 4.10 0.43
N GLY A 48 11.41 5.40 0.12
CA GLY A 48 12.31 6.01 -0.87
C GLY A 48 11.88 5.87 -2.33
N MET A 49 10.81 5.13 -2.63
CA MET A 49 10.26 5.06 -3.99
C MET A 49 9.62 6.39 -4.38
N VAL A 50 9.86 6.84 -5.62
CA VAL A 50 9.07 7.91 -6.23
C VAL A 50 7.81 7.30 -6.86
N VAL A 51 6.64 7.76 -6.40
CA VAL A 51 5.34 7.28 -6.85
C VAL A 51 4.56 8.39 -7.55
N THR A 52 3.66 7.99 -8.45
CA THR A 52 2.78 8.92 -9.18
C THR A 52 1.32 8.63 -8.83
N PHE A 53 0.59 9.66 -8.41
CA PHE A 53 -0.84 9.60 -8.17
C PHE A 53 -1.62 9.94 -9.44
N ALA A 54 -2.40 8.98 -9.92
CA ALA A 54 -3.35 9.18 -11.01
C ALA A 54 -4.69 9.75 -10.48
N PRO A 55 -5.47 10.46 -11.31
CA PRO A 55 -5.19 10.82 -12.71
C PRO A 55 -4.34 12.08 -12.87
N THR A 56 -4.07 12.83 -11.79
CA THR A 56 -3.43 14.15 -11.88
C THR A 56 -1.94 14.11 -12.24
N GLY A 57 -1.29 12.96 -12.09
CA GLY A 57 0.14 12.80 -12.40
C GLY A 57 1.07 13.39 -11.32
N LEU A 58 0.54 13.66 -10.12
CA LEU A 58 1.35 14.19 -9.02
C LEU A 58 2.42 13.17 -8.61
N GLN A 59 3.68 13.57 -8.63
CA GLN A 59 4.80 12.75 -8.18
C GLN A 59 5.27 13.14 -6.79
N THR A 60 5.59 12.15 -5.98
CA THR A 60 6.17 12.36 -4.63
C THR A 60 6.97 11.14 -4.20
N GLU A 61 7.76 11.29 -3.15
CA GLU A 61 8.57 10.23 -2.57
C GLU A 61 7.85 9.60 -1.37
N VAL A 62 7.83 8.28 -1.31
CA VAL A 62 7.30 7.52 -0.16
C VAL A 62 8.28 7.65 0.99
N LYS A 63 7.89 8.31 2.09
CA LYS A 63 8.76 8.50 3.26
C LYS A 63 8.79 7.28 4.19
N SER A 64 7.64 6.67 4.44
CA SER A 64 7.50 5.44 5.22
C SER A 64 6.33 4.63 4.71
N VAL A 65 6.30 3.34 5.05
CA VAL A 65 5.18 2.44 4.80
C VAL A 65 4.87 1.73 6.10
N GLU A 66 3.59 1.70 6.48
CA GLU A 66 3.14 1.07 7.73
C GLU A 66 1.99 0.09 7.45
N MET A 67 1.98 -1.03 8.16
CA MET A 67 0.89 -2.00 8.17
C MET A 67 0.63 -2.43 9.62
N HIS A 68 -0.60 -2.25 10.12
CA HIS A 68 -0.98 -2.66 11.49
C HIS A 68 -0.05 -2.15 12.61
N HIS A 69 0.42 -0.89 12.54
CA HIS A 69 1.39 -0.26 13.46
C HIS A 69 2.82 -0.79 13.38
N GLU A 70 3.16 -1.55 12.33
CA GLU A 70 4.52 -1.98 12.05
C GLU A 70 5.07 -1.25 10.81
N SER A 71 6.28 -0.73 10.94
CA SER A 71 7.00 -0.11 9.82
C SER A 71 7.56 -1.18 8.89
N LEU A 72 7.25 -1.07 7.60
CA LEU A 72 7.78 -1.92 6.55
C LEU A 72 9.06 -1.30 5.97
N THR A 73 10.10 -2.13 5.81
CA THR A 73 11.43 -1.73 5.33
C THR A 73 11.65 -1.98 3.84
#